data_AF-A0A257SNK0-F1
#
_entry.id   AF-A0A257SNK0-F1
#
_cell.length_a   1.000
_cell.length_b   1.000
_cell.length_c   1.000
_cell.angle_alpha   90.00
_cell.angle_beta   90.00
_cell.angle_gamma   90.00
#
_symmetry.space_group_name_H-M   'P 1'
#
loop_
_entity.id
_entity.type
_entity.pdbx_description
1 polymer ?
#
loop_
_entity_poly.entity_id
_entity_poly.type
_entity_poly.pdbx_seq_one_letter_code
_entity_poly.pdbx_strand_id
1 'polypeptide(L)' 'MHGLRHVYDQNRDAELTGWSCPAAVGPVARELTLEQRELDRKARLTSSRELGHEREAVVATYLGR' A
#
# COMPACT_ATOMS: atom_id res chain seq x y z
N MET A 1 2.59 -13.77 14.67
CA MET A 1 2.74 -12.30 14.64
C MET A 1 2.80 -11.78 13.20
N HIS A 2 1.66 -11.72 12.50
CA HIS A 2 1.57 -11.07 11.18
C HIS A 2 0.93 -9.67 11.27
N GLY A 3 -0.05 -9.47 12.16
CA GLY A 3 -0.88 -8.24 12.19
C GLY A 3 -0.14 -6.90 12.32
N LEU A 4 1.01 -6.84 13.00
CA LEU A 4 1.75 -5.56 13.19
C LEU A 4 2.37 -5.03 11.89
N ARG A 5 2.81 -5.93 10.99
CA ARG A 5 3.36 -5.52 9.68
C ARG A 5 2.26 -5.05 8.74
N HIS A 6 1.08 -5.69 8.79
CA HIS A 6 -0.08 -5.22 8.03
C HIS A 6 -0.47 -3.80 8.43
N VAL A 7 -0.56 -3.50 9.73
CA VAL A 7 -0.95 -2.16 10.19
C VAL A 7 0.12 -1.12 9.84
N TYR A 8 1.42 -1.46 9.94
CA TYR A 8 2.49 -0.57 9.51
C TYR A 8 2.36 -0.21 8.02
N ASP A 9 2.21 -1.21 7.15
CA ASP A 9 2.10 -0.97 5.71
C ASP A 9 0.86 -0.16 5.34
N GLN A 10 -0.28 -0.42 5.99
CA GLN A 10 -1.51 0.34 5.76
C GLN A 10 -1.38 1.81 6.17
N ASN A 11 -0.79 2.07 7.34
CA ASN A 11 -0.56 3.43 7.82
C ASN A 11 0.46 4.16 6.95
N ARG A 12 1.53 3.47 6.54
CA ARG A 12 2.58 4.05 5.69
C ARG A 12 2.07 4.37 4.29
N ASP A 13 1.27 3.49 3.71
CA ASP A 13 0.63 3.73 2.43
C ASP A 13 -0.35 4.91 2.52
N ALA A 14 -1.09 5.04 3.61
CA ALA A 14 -1.96 6.20 3.85
C ALA A 14 -1.18 7.52 4.04
N GLU A 15 -0.02 7.49 4.70
CA GLU A 15 0.87 8.65 4.81
C GLU A 15 1.43 9.09 3.44
N LEU A 16 1.74 8.14 2.57
CA LEU A 16 2.36 8.40 1.26
C LEU A 16 1.34 8.76 0.17
N THR A 17 0.16 8.15 0.20
CA THR A 17 -0.91 8.38 -0.78
C THR A 17 -1.87 9.48 -0.34
N GLY A 18 -2.08 9.65 0.97
CA GLY A 18 -3.09 10.54 1.54
C GLY A 18 -4.48 9.92 1.66
N TRP A 19 -4.64 8.62 1.38
CA TRP A 19 -5.91 7.89 1.58
C TRP A 19 -5.67 6.50 2.17
N SER A 20 -6.65 5.98 2.91
CA SER A 20 -6.59 4.59 3.39
C SER A 20 -6.54 3.64 2.21
N CYS A 21 -5.76 2.57 2.29
CA CYS A 21 -5.73 1.49 1.30
C CYS A 21 -6.99 0.58 1.38
N PRO A 22 -7.28 -0.24 0.35
CA PRO A 22 -8.49 -1.08 0.31
C PRO A 22 -8.68 -1.98 1.53
N ALA A 23 -7.58 -2.55 2.04
CA ALA A 23 -7.57 -3.38 3.24
C ALA A 23 -7.96 -2.60 4.53
N ALA A 24 -7.91 -1.27 4.51
CA ALA A 24 -8.29 -0.35 5.57
C ALA A 24 -9.52 0.51 5.19
N VAL A 25 -10.42 -0.02 4.36
CA VAL A 25 -11.67 0.65 3.89
C VAL A 25 -11.39 1.78 2.88
N GLY A 26 -10.33 1.64 2.09
CA GLY A 26 -9.94 2.55 1.02
C GLY A 26 -10.55 2.30 -0.36
N PRO A 27 -10.35 3.22 -1.33
CA PRO A 27 -10.69 2.99 -2.72
C PRO A 27 -9.91 1.81 -3.29
N VAL A 28 -10.60 0.90 -3.98
CA VAL A 28 -9.98 -0.25 -4.65
C VAL A 28 -9.22 0.19 -5.90
N ALA A 29 -8.21 -0.56 -6.34
CA ALA A 29 -7.34 -0.17 -7.46
C ALA A 29 -8.11 0.18 -8.76
N ARG A 30 -9.30 -0.40 -8.94
CA ARG A 30 -10.22 -0.10 -10.06
C ARG A 30 -10.87 1.29 -9.98
N GLU A 31 -11.04 1.85 -8.78
CA GLU A 31 -11.61 3.17 -8.52
C GLU A 31 -10.57 4.29 -8.57
N LEU A 32 -9.28 3.94 -8.50
CA LEU A 32 -8.18 4.88 -8.65
C LEU A 32 -8.04 5.37 -10.10
N THR A 33 -7.84 6.67 -10.26
CA THR A 33 -7.40 7.31 -11.51
C THR A 33 -5.98 6.87 -11.88
N LEU A 34 -5.55 7.12 -13.12
CA LEU A 34 -4.19 6.77 -13.58
C LEU A 34 -3.10 7.42 -12.71
N GLU A 35 -3.27 8.68 -12.32
CA GLU A 35 -2.34 9.39 -11.45
C GLU A 35 -2.30 8.78 -10.04
N GLN A 36 -3.47 8.44 -9.49
CA GLN A 36 -3.55 7.79 -8.18
C GLN A 36 -2.96 6.38 -8.19
N ARG A 37 -3.07 5.65 -9.30
CA ARG A 37 -2.42 4.34 -9.46
C ARG A 37 -0.89 4.44 -9.48
N GLU A 38 -0.34 5.49 -10.11
CA GLU A 38 1.10 5.74 -10.07
C GLU A 38 1.57 6.12 -8.65
N LEU A 39 0.76 6.90 -7.92
CA LEU A 39 1.04 7.26 -6.54
C LEU A 39 0.99 6.03 -5.61
N ASP A 40 -0.06 5.22 -5.72
CA ASP A 40 -0.24 3.97 -4.98
C ASP A 40 0.91 2.98 -5.27
N ARG A 41 1.35 2.85 -6.54
CA ARG A 41 2.53 2.06 -6.90
C ARG A 41 3.81 2.56 -6.22
N LYS A 42 4.04 3.87 -6.22
CA LYS A 42 5.22 4.49 -5.58
C LYS A 42 5.19 4.30 -4.07
N ALA A 43 4.02 4.45 -3.44
CA ALA A 43 3.83 4.24 -2.01
C ALA A 43 4.17 2.79 -1.64
N ARG A 44 3.61 1.83 -2.38
CA ARG A 44 3.91 0.39 -2.25
C ARG A 44 5.39 0.09 -2.37
N LEU A 45 6.05 0.59 -3.41
CA LEU A 45 7.48 0.38 -3.60
C LEU A 45 8.33 0.97 -2.46
N THR A 46 7.90 2.10 -1.91
CA THR A 46 8.59 2.78 -0.80
C THR A 46 8.48 1.96 0.48
N SER A 47 7.26 1.58 0.88
CA SER A 47 7.04 0.72 2.05
C SER A 47 7.73 -0.64 1.90
N SER A 48 7.72 -1.22 0.69
CA SER A 48 8.43 -2.46 0.39
C SER A 48 9.93 -2.35 0.65
N ARG A 49 10.57 -1.27 0.15
CA ARG A 49 11.99 -0.99 0.40
C ARG A 49 12.30 -0.79 1.87
N GLU A 50 11.44 -0.08 2.61
CA GLU A 50 11.59 0.13 4.05
C GLU A 50 11.56 -1.19 4.84
N LEU A 51 10.73 -2.14 4.41
CA LEU A 51 10.66 -3.47 4.99
C LEU A 51 11.76 -4.43 4.49
N GLY A 52 12.65 -3.97 3.61
CA GLY A 52 13.73 -4.79 3.02
C GLY A 52 13.24 -5.78 1.96
N HIS A 53 12.00 -5.62 1.49
CA HIS A 53 11.43 -6.39 0.40
C HIS A 53 11.57 -5.53 -0.87
N GLU A 54 12.55 -5.78 -1.73
CA GLU A 54 12.74 -4.97 -2.95
C GLU A 54 11.66 -5.24 -4.04
N ARG A 55 10.43 -5.62 -3.66
CA ARG A 55 9.39 -6.11 -4.57
C ARG A 55 7.99 -5.66 -4.15
N GLU A 56 7.36 -4.87 -5.01
CA GLU A 56 5.97 -4.42 -4.90
C GLU A 56 4.96 -5.57 -4.62
N ALA A 57 5.23 -6.77 -5.16
CA ALA A 57 4.41 -7.96 -4.99
C ALA A 57 4.20 -8.40 -3.53
N VAL A 58 5.11 -8.02 -2.61
CA VAL A 58 4.96 -8.34 -1.17
C VAL A 58 3.88 -7.46 -0.52
N VAL A 59 3.70 -6.23 -1.01
CA VAL A 59 2.75 -5.26 -0.47
C VAL A 59 1.33 -5.48 -1.01
N ALA A 60 1.19 -6.17 -2.15
CA ALA A 60 -0.11 -6.59 -2.68
C ALA A 60 -0.90 -7.49 -1.71
N THR A 61 -0.21 -8.27 -0.87
CA THR A 61 -0.84 -9.07 0.20
C THR A 61 -1.33 -8.21 1.37
N TYR A 62 -0.72 -7.04 1.58
CA TYR A 62 -0.98 -6.18 2.74
C TYR A 62 -2.05 -5.12 2.49
N LEU A 63 -2.16 -4.65 1.26
CA LEU A 63 -3.07 -3.55 0.88
C LEU A 63 -4.35 -4.04 0.21
N GLY A 64 -4.45 -5.34 -0.11
CA GLY A 64 -5.58 -5.90 -0.85
C GLY A 64 -5.48 -5.63 -2.35
N ARG A 65 -6.26 -6.39 -3.12
CA ARG A 65 -6.37 -6.29 -4.59
C ARG A 65 -7.58 -5.46 -4.98
#